data_AF-A0A2S8RA98-F1
#
_entry.id   AF-A0A2S8RA98-F1
#
_cell.length_a   1.000
_cell.length_b   1.000
_cell.length_c   1.000
_cell.angle_alpha   90.00
_cell.angle_beta   90.00
_cell.angle_gamma   90.00
#
_symmetry.space_group_name_H-M   'P 1'
#
loop_
_entity.id
_entity.type
_entity.pdbx_description
1 polymer ?
#
loop_
_entity_poly.entity_id
_entity_poly.type
_entity_poly.pdbx_seq_one_letter_code
_entity_poly.pdbx_strand_id
1 'polypeptide(L)'
;MILEMLKAFFLIFIAEMGDKTQILAMAFATKFPVKKVLTGVFIGVLLNHGLGVIVGKYISGIIPTNIIQVVAGFAFLCFAFWTLKTEDDEEEGEEKYKFGPVLTVALAFFIGELGDKTQLTAITLATNTLYPFAILGGTVSGMIMTCSVGIFIGKKLGDKVPELVIKIMASLVFMIFGIAKLYSNLPKKYINFQNTSIFIGIILVIFAVMLKSMLESERKGASKFKQISKELFDYYNKAKEDIEKICLGEEKCGKCQGDRCIVGYTKTLINTALEEGVLPKRKVFMHGKEDIDKPFEREQIINMLKTTLELIKNNGTLVKRPEINQIRKNLEKMLLGRSIERIDNWENYVNYMYEIDEVVAKIIFNSCNP
;
A
#
# COMPACT_ATOMS: atom_id res chain seq x y z
N MET A 1 -36.48 -6.43 16.48
CA MET A 1 -36.27 -5.78 15.16
C MET A 1 -35.43 -4.50 15.22
N ILE A 2 -35.97 -3.29 15.48
CA ILE A 2 -35.18 -2.02 15.36
C ILE A 2 -33.96 -1.99 16.30
N LEU A 3 -34.13 -2.39 17.56
CA LEU A 3 -33.03 -2.40 18.53
C LEU A 3 -31.89 -3.35 18.13
N GLU A 4 -32.22 -4.51 17.54
CA GLU A 4 -31.23 -5.48 17.07
C GLU A 4 -30.49 -4.98 15.83
N MET A 5 -31.21 -4.31 14.91
CA MET A 5 -30.62 -3.63 13.76
C MET A 5 -29.64 -2.55 14.19
N LEU A 6 -30.02 -1.69 15.14
CA LEU A 6 -29.14 -0.64 15.67
C LEU A 6 -27.93 -1.21 16.39
N LYS A 7 -28.10 -2.27 17.19
CA LYS A 7 -26.97 -2.97 17.84
C LYS A 7 -25.98 -3.52 16.81
N ALA A 8 -26.48 -4.20 15.79
CA ALA A 8 -25.65 -4.74 14.72
C ALA A 8 -24.94 -3.63 13.92
N PHE A 9 -25.66 -2.55 13.62
CA PHE A 9 -25.13 -1.36 12.96
C PHE A 9 -23.96 -0.75 13.72
N PHE A 10 -24.18 -0.36 14.99
CA PHE A 10 -23.13 0.31 15.77
C PHE A 10 -21.96 -0.62 16.07
N LEU A 11 -22.21 -1.90 16.26
CA LEU A 11 -21.15 -2.87 16.50
C LEU A 11 -20.24 -3.00 15.28
N ILE A 12 -20.80 -3.21 14.08
CA ILE A 12 -20.00 -3.26 12.85
C ILE A 12 -19.36 -1.90 12.57
N PHE A 13 -20.11 -0.81 12.71
CA PHE A 13 -19.59 0.54 12.43
C PHE A 13 -18.34 0.86 13.24
N ILE A 14 -18.36 0.57 14.54
CA ILE A 14 -17.22 0.79 15.44
C ILE A 14 -16.10 -0.22 15.18
N ALA A 15 -16.43 -1.50 15.00
CA ALA A 15 -15.43 -2.56 14.78
C ALA A 15 -14.65 -2.41 13.47
N GLU A 16 -15.29 -1.80 12.46
CA GLU A 16 -14.73 -1.54 11.14
C GLU A 16 -14.10 -0.14 11.02
N MET A 17 -14.10 0.65 12.10
CA MET A 17 -13.60 2.01 12.03
C MET A 17 -12.08 2.03 11.89
N GLY A 18 -11.63 2.34 10.68
CA GLY A 18 -10.24 2.44 10.24
C GLY A 18 -9.65 1.13 9.68
N ASP A 19 -10.44 0.06 9.55
CA ASP A 19 -9.87 -1.21 9.14
C ASP A 19 -9.38 -1.26 7.68
N LYS A 20 -8.64 -2.33 7.34
CA LYS A 20 -8.17 -2.68 6.00
C LYS A 20 -9.25 -2.52 4.93
N THR A 21 -10.50 -2.86 5.23
CA THR A 21 -11.59 -2.76 4.28
C THR A 21 -12.00 -1.32 3.98
N GLN A 22 -11.80 -0.38 4.92
CA GLN A 22 -11.91 1.06 4.61
C GLN A 22 -10.79 1.51 3.67
N ILE A 23 -9.55 1.10 3.94
CA ILE A 23 -8.39 1.43 3.09
C ILE A 23 -8.60 0.88 1.69
N LEU A 24 -9.10 -0.36 1.57
CA LEU A 24 -9.47 -0.98 0.29
C LEU A 24 -10.57 -0.18 -0.43
N ALA A 25 -11.62 0.24 0.27
CA ALA A 25 -12.65 1.11 -0.30
C ALA A 25 -12.08 2.45 -0.80
N MET A 26 -11.17 3.06 -0.03
CA MET A 26 -10.48 4.29 -0.42
C MET A 26 -9.61 4.08 -1.66
N ALA A 27 -8.82 2.99 -1.69
CA ALA A 27 -7.98 2.63 -2.83
C ALA A 27 -8.81 2.41 -4.10
N PHE A 28 -9.96 1.74 -4.01
CA PHE A 28 -10.87 1.63 -5.15
C PHE A 28 -11.52 2.96 -5.54
N ALA A 29 -11.76 3.86 -4.59
CA ALA A 29 -12.31 5.19 -4.86
C ALA A 29 -11.33 6.15 -5.55
N THR A 30 -10.02 5.87 -5.52
CA THR A 30 -9.04 6.61 -6.34
C THR A 30 -9.04 6.16 -7.80
N LYS A 31 -9.41 4.90 -8.06
CA LYS A 31 -9.39 4.27 -9.39
C LYS A 31 -10.76 4.27 -10.07
N PHE A 32 -11.85 4.25 -9.30
CA PHE A 32 -13.22 4.12 -9.80
C PHE A 32 -14.18 5.15 -9.19
N PRO A 33 -15.29 5.51 -9.88
CA PRO A 33 -16.29 6.41 -9.33
C PRO A 33 -16.87 5.90 -8.00
N VAL A 34 -16.91 6.76 -6.97
CA VAL A 34 -17.37 6.42 -5.60
C VAL A 34 -18.71 5.68 -5.58
N LYS A 35 -19.68 6.10 -6.41
CA LYS A 35 -20.98 5.42 -6.51
C LYS A 35 -20.85 3.95 -6.92
N LYS A 36 -19.95 3.64 -7.86
CA LYS A 36 -19.70 2.26 -8.32
C LYS A 36 -18.98 1.45 -7.24
N VAL A 37 -18.04 2.07 -6.53
CA VAL A 37 -17.34 1.45 -5.39
C VAL A 37 -18.33 1.08 -4.30
N LEU A 38 -19.12 2.03 -3.79
CA LEU A 38 -20.11 1.76 -2.73
C LEU A 38 -21.16 0.73 -3.14
N THR A 39 -21.55 0.69 -4.43
CA THR A 39 -22.44 -0.36 -4.95
C THR A 39 -21.76 -1.73 -4.91
N GLY A 40 -20.49 -1.81 -5.29
CA GLY A 40 -19.70 -3.04 -5.19
C GLY A 40 -19.55 -3.51 -3.74
N VAL A 41 -19.18 -2.60 -2.83
CA VAL A 41 -19.11 -2.86 -1.38
C VAL A 41 -20.44 -3.41 -0.88
N PHE A 42 -21.55 -2.77 -1.23
CA PHE A 42 -22.89 -3.19 -0.81
C PHE A 42 -23.18 -4.63 -1.24
N ILE A 43 -22.93 -4.96 -2.52
CA ILE A 43 -23.18 -6.30 -3.04
C ILE A 43 -22.27 -7.34 -2.34
N GLY A 44 -20.97 -7.06 -2.24
CA GLY A 44 -20.01 -7.97 -1.62
C GLY A 44 -20.33 -8.24 -0.16
N VAL A 45 -20.57 -7.19 0.62
CA VAL A 45 -20.90 -7.29 2.05
C VAL A 45 -22.27 -7.93 2.26
N LEU A 46 -23.28 -7.60 1.44
CA LEU A 46 -24.60 -8.20 1.53
C LEU A 46 -24.52 -9.73 1.35
N LEU A 47 -23.74 -10.19 0.37
CA LEU A 47 -23.52 -11.62 0.14
C LEU A 47 -22.74 -12.25 1.30
N ASN A 48 -21.67 -11.61 1.75
CA ASN A 48 -20.81 -12.16 2.80
C ASN A 48 -21.51 -12.25 4.17
N HIS A 49 -22.13 -11.15 4.60
CA HIS A 49 -22.89 -11.09 5.84
C HIS A 49 -24.19 -11.88 5.72
N GLY A 50 -24.81 -11.91 4.55
CA GLY A 50 -25.97 -12.75 4.26
C GLY A 50 -25.65 -14.22 4.52
N LEU A 51 -24.51 -14.69 4.02
CA LEU A 51 -24.01 -16.04 4.30
C LEU A 51 -23.80 -16.26 5.80
N GLY A 52 -23.16 -15.30 6.51
CA GLY A 52 -22.98 -15.38 7.95
C GLY A 52 -24.29 -15.45 8.74
N VAL A 53 -25.29 -14.62 8.39
CA VAL A 53 -26.60 -14.63 9.03
C VAL A 53 -27.37 -15.93 8.78
N ILE A 54 -27.30 -16.45 7.55
CA ILE A 54 -27.88 -17.75 7.20
C ILE A 54 -27.22 -18.83 8.07
N VAL A 55 -25.90 -18.91 8.06
CA VAL A 55 -25.12 -19.87 8.85
C VAL A 55 -25.48 -19.77 10.34
N GLY A 56 -25.48 -18.57 10.92
CA GLY A 56 -25.81 -18.37 12.33
C GLY A 56 -27.24 -18.80 12.69
N LYS A 57 -28.21 -18.52 11.82
CA LYS A 57 -29.61 -18.94 12.03
C LYS A 57 -29.76 -20.46 12.06
N TYR A 58 -29.05 -21.19 11.19
CA TYR A 58 -29.14 -22.65 11.14
C TYR A 58 -28.25 -23.36 12.17
N ILE A 59 -27.11 -22.77 12.53
CA ILE A 59 -26.21 -23.31 13.56
C ILE A 59 -26.85 -23.28 14.96
N SER A 60 -27.70 -22.29 15.27
CA SER A 60 -28.32 -22.17 16.61
C SER A 60 -29.22 -23.35 16.99
N GLY A 61 -29.73 -24.10 16.01
CA GLY A 61 -30.53 -25.31 16.24
C GLY A 61 -29.69 -26.57 16.55
N ILE A 62 -28.38 -26.53 16.30
CA ILE A 62 -27.48 -27.70 16.40
C ILE A 62 -26.45 -27.49 17.52
N ILE A 63 -25.96 -26.26 17.69
CA ILE A 63 -24.87 -25.95 18.62
C ILE A 63 -25.40 -25.08 19.77
N PRO A 64 -25.21 -25.50 21.03
CA PRO A 64 -25.52 -24.70 22.20
C PRO A 64 -24.92 -23.28 22.13
N THR A 65 -25.74 -22.27 22.40
CA THR A 65 -25.39 -20.86 22.25
C THR A 65 -24.26 -20.39 23.17
N ASN A 66 -24.02 -21.08 24.29
CA ASN A 66 -22.84 -20.87 25.12
C ASN A 66 -21.54 -21.25 24.39
N ILE A 67 -21.52 -22.36 23.65
CA ILE A 67 -20.34 -22.80 22.89
C ILE A 67 -20.03 -21.78 21.79
N ILE A 68 -21.06 -21.35 21.05
CA ILE A 68 -20.93 -20.33 20.00
C ILE A 68 -20.31 -19.05 20.57
N GLN A 69 -20.79 -18.58 21.73
CA GLN A 69 -20.27 -17.36 22.34
C GLN A 69 -18.84 -17.50 22.88
N VAL A 70 -18.45 -18.68 23.39
CA VAL A 70 -17.08 -18.96 23.82
C VAL A 70 -16.14 -18.99 22.60
N VAL A 71 -16.54 -19.66 21.51
CA VAL A 71 -15.79 -19.69 20.25
C VAL A 71 -15.62 -18.27 19.68
N ALA A 72 -16.68 -17.48 19.67
CA ALA A 72 -16.63 -16.08 19.23
C ALA A 72 -15.67 -15.25 20.12
N GLY A 73 -15.68 -15.48 21.43
CA GLY A 73 -14.76 -14.83 22.38
C GLY A 73 -13.29 -15.11 22.04
N PHE A 74 -12.93 -16.37 21.76
CA PHE A 74 -11.59 -16.71 21.31
C PHE A 74 -11.26 -16.15 19.92
N ALA A 75 -12.20 -16.18 18.98
CA ALA A 75 -12.00 -15.60 17.66
C ALA A 75 -11.69 -14.10 17.72
N PHE A 76 -12.42 -13.34 18.57
CA PHE A 76 -12.12 -11.92 18.79
C PHE A 76 -10.72 -11.69 19.37
N LEU A 77 -10.23 -12.54 20.27
CA LEU A 77 -8.85 -12.43 20.74
C LEU A 77 -7.83 -12.74 19.64
N CYS A 78 -8.09 -13.76 18.81
CA CYS A 78 -7.27 -14.04 17.64
C CYS A 78 -7.19 -12.84 16.70
N PHE A 79 -8.31 -12.18 16.43
CA PHE A 79 -8.35 -10.97 15.60
C PHE A 79 -7.62 -9.79 16.25
N ALA A 80 -7.79 -9.57 17.56
CA ALA A 80 -7.06 -8.53 18.27
C ALA A 80 -5.55 -8.63 18.04
N PHE A 81 -5.00 -9.85 18.09
CA PHE A 81 -3.59 -10.10 17.82
C PHE A 81 -3.24 -10.05 16.33
N TRP A 82 -4.08 -10.64 15.45
CA TRP A 82 -3.84 -10.60 14.00
C TRP A 82 -3.77 -9.15 13.50
N THR A 83 -4.65 -8.26 13.94
CA THR A 83 -4.65 -6.84 13.56
C THR A 83 -3.33 -6.12 13.88
N LEU A 84 -2.59 -6.57 14.91
CA LEU A 84 -1.27 -6.01 15.26
C LEU A 84 -0.11 -6.66 14.50
N LYS A 85 -0.35 -7.75 13.78
CA LYS A 85 0.68 -8.41 12.96
C LYS A 85 1.00 -7.51 11.77
N THR A 86 2.27 -7.16 11.61
CA THR A 86 2.78 -6.48 10.43
C THR A 86 2.84 -7.48 9.28
N GLU A 87 2.18 -7.17 8.17
CA GLU A 87 2.38 -7.87 6.90
C GLU A 87 3.56 -7.18 6.19
N ASP A 88 4.45 -7.97 5.59
CA ASP A 88 5.48 -7.42 4.71
C ASP A 88 4.75 -6.90 3.48
N ASP A 89 4.90 -5.60 3.20
CA ASP A 89 4.31 -4.97 2.02
C ASP A 89 4.90 -5.62 0.76
N GLU A 90 4.25 -6.65 0.23
CA GLU A 90 4.47 -7.07 -1.14
C GLU A 90 3.90 -5.97 -2.04
N GLU A 91 4.79 -5.28 -2.76
CA GLU A 91 4.43 -4.26 -3.74
C GLU A 91 3.55 -4.87 -4.83
N GLU A 92 2.23 -4.75 -4.69
CA GLU A 92 1.26 -5.15 -5.73
C GLU A 92 1.51 -4.33 -7.01
N GLY A 93 1.91 -5.03 -8.08
CA GLY A 93 2.04 -4.45 -9.41
C GLY A 93 0.71 -3.94 -9.96
N GLU A 94 0.77 -3.09 -10.98
CA GLU A 94 -0.43 -2.58 -11.68
C GLU A 94 -1.22 -3.72 -12.35
N GLU A 95 -2.16 -4.33 -11.63
CA GLU A 95 -3.06 -5.31 -12.22
C GLU A 95 -4.08 -4.65 -13.16
N LYS A 96 -4.15 -5.15 -14.40
CA LYS A 96 -5.20 -4.79 -15.36
C LYS A 96 -6.52 -5.44 -14.94
N TYR A 97 -7.46 -4.63 -14.45
CA TYR A 97 -8.80 -5.10 -14.08
C TYR A 97 -9.54 -5.71 -15.28
N LYS A 98 -9.73 -7.04 -15.28
CA LYS A 98 -10.50 -7.77 -16.32
C LYS A 98 -12.02 -7.58 -16.19
N PHE A 99 -12.50 -7.19 -15.02
CA PHE A 99 -13.92 -7.02 -14.70
C PHE A 99 -14.31 -5.54 -14.51
N GLY A 100 -15.61 -5.24 -14.67
CA GLY A 100 -16.14 -3.90 -14.44
C GLY A 100 -16.06 -3.46 -12.97
N PRO A 101 -15.99 -2.15 -12.67
CA PRO A 101 -15.68 -1.63 -11.33
C PRO A 101 -16.54 -2.18 -10.18
N VAL A 102 -17.85 -2.33 -10.41
CA VAL A 102 -18.77 -2.85 -9.38
C VAL A 102 -18.47 -4.31 -9.04
N LEU A 103 -18.22 -5.14 -10.06
CA LEU A 103 -17.97 -6.57 -9.88
C LEU A 103 -16.60 -6.80 -9.22
N THR A 104 -15.57 -6.05 -9.66
CA THR A 104 -14.23 -6.10 -9.05
C THR A 104 -14.30 -5.80 -7.55
N VAL A 105 -14.97 -4.69 -7.18
CA VAL A 105 -15.10 -4.30 -5.77
C VAL A 105 -15.96 -5.30 -5.00
N ALA A 106 -17.07 -5.78 -5.57
CA ALA A 106 -17.93 -6.77 -4.92
C ALA A 106 -17.19 -8.07 -4.62
N LEU A 107 -16.42 -8.60 -5.57
CA LEU A 107 -15.61 -9.80 -5.37
C LEU A 107 -14.51 -9.57 -4.34
N ALA A 108 -13.82 -8.44 -4.39
CA ALA A 108 -12.78 -8.09 -3.42
C ALA A 108 -13.34 -8.04 -1.99
N PHE A 109 -14.50 -7.38 -1.79
CA PHE A 109 -15.15 -7.33 -0.48
C PHE A 109 -15.74 -8.68 -0.06
N PHE A 110 -16.33 -9.44 -0.98
CA PHE A 110 -16.89 -10.74 -0.65
C PHE A 110 -15.82 -11.75 -0.23
N ILE A 111 -14.74 -11.86 -1.00
CA ILE A 111 -13.64 -12.80 -0.74
C ILE A 111 -12.79 -12.30 0.43
N GLY A 112 -12.46 -11.01 0.45
CA GLY A 112 -11.61 -10.41 1.48
C GLY A 112 -12.23 -10.43 2.87
N GLU A 113 -13.56 -10.35 2.97
CA GLU A 113 -14.29 -10.42 4.25
C GLU A 113 -14.72 -11.85 4.62
N LEU A 114 -14.35 -12.86 3.83
CA LEU A 114 -14.77 -14.23 4.10
C LEU A 114 -13.99 -14.80 5.29
N GLY A 115 -14.72 -15.20 6.32
CA GLY A 115 -14.16 -15.68 7.59
C GLY A 115 -13.73 -14.56 8.54
N ASP A 116 -13.97 -13.29 8.19
CA ASP A 116 -13.52 -12.17 8.98
C ASP A 116 -14.42 -11.89 10.19
N LYS A 117 -13.91 -11.06 11.12
CA LYS A 117 -14.56 -10.63 12.36
C LYS A 117 -15.97 -10.08 12.16
N THR A 118 -16.24 -9.39 11.06
CA THR A 118 -17.57 -8.85 10.72
C THR A 118 -18.53 -9.98 10.41
N GLN A 119 -18.08 -10.99 9.66
CA GLN A 119 -18.86 -12.17 9.34
C GLN A 119 -19.11 -13.05 10.58
N LEU A 120 -18.11 -13.27 11.43
CA LEU A 120 -18.30 -13.99 12.69
C LEU A 120 -19.24 -13.23 13.64
N THR A 121 -19.18 -11.90 13.65
CA THR A 121 -20.14 -11.05 14.36
C THR A 121 -21.55 -11.23 13.83
N ALA A 122 -21.73 -11.23 12.50
CA ALA A 122 -23.01 -11.48 11.85
C ALA A 122 -23.57 -12.87 12.20
N ILE A 123 -22.73 -13.92 12.18
CA ILE A 123 -23.08 -15.28 12.62
C ILE A 123 -23.55 -15.25 14.07
N THR A 124 -22.75 -14.67 14.97
CA THR A 124 -23.03 -14.66 16.42
C THR A 124 -24.28 -13.87 16.79
N LEU A 125 -24.53 -12.75 16.11
CA LEU A 125 -25.76 -11.99 16.33
C LEU A 125 -26.99 -12.70 15.76
N ALA A 126 -26.83 -13.42 14.65
CA ALA A 126 -27.90 -14.19 14.03
C ALA A 126 -28.31 -15.44 14.84
N THR A 127 -27.44 -15.99 15.70
CA THR A 127 -27.77 -17.19 16.48
C THR A 127 -28.78 -16.95 17.59
N ASN A 128 -28.83 -15.72 18.14
CA ASN A 128 -29.64 -15.37 19.32
C ASN A 128 -30.72 -14.32 19.01
N THR A 129 -31.17 -14.20 17.77
CA THR A 129 -32.16 -13.20 17.34
C THR A 129 -33.44 -13.82 16.82
N LEU A 130 -34.56 -13.16 17.08
CA LEU A 130 -35.84 -13.44 16.44
C LEU A 130 -35.95 -12.81 15.03
N TYR A 131 -35.08 -11.85 14.70
CA TYR A 131 -35.16 -11.04 13.47
C TYR A 131 -33.82 -11.03 12.69
N PRO A 132 -33.42 -12.14 12.04
CA PRO A 132 -32.13 -12.25 11.35
C PRO A 132 -31.95 -11.25 10.20
N PHE A 133 -33.01 -10.89 9.48
CA PHE A 133 -32.94 -9.85 8.44
C PHE A 133 -32.65 -8.47 9.01
N ALA A 134 -33.05 -8.19 10.26
CA ALA A 134 -32.73 -6.94 10.93
C ALA A 134 -31.24 -6.88 11.29
N ILE A 135 -30.63 -8.01 11.68
CA ILE A 135 -29.18 -8.12 11.85
C ILE A 135 -28.46 -7.90 10.52
N LEU A 136 -28.91 -8.54 9.44
CA LEU A 136 -28.32 -8.33 8.11
C LEU A 136 -28.37 -6.86 7.69
N GLY A 137 -29.54 -6.22 7.81
CA GLY A 137 -29.71 -4.80 7.51
C GLY A 137 -28.80 -3.91 8.35
N GLY A 138 -28.67 -4.19 9.65
CA GLY A 138 -27.78 -3.45 10.56
C GLY A 138 -26.31 -3.61 10.19
N THR A 139 -25.85 -4.84 9.99
CA THR A 139 -24.43 -5.09 9.67
C THR A 139 -24.01 -4.53 8.30
N VAL A 140 -24.85 -4.67 7.27
CA VAL A 140 -24.58 -4.13 5.92
C VAL A 140 -24.58 -2.60 5.94
N SER A 141 -25.56 -1.98 6.60
CA SER A 141 -25.60 -0.51 6.71
C SER A 141 -24.44 0.05 7.53
N GLY A 142 -24.01 -0.67 8.58
CA GLY A 142 -22.81 -0.32 9.35
C GLY A 142 -21.58 -0.27 8.46
N MET A 143 -21.33 -1.36 7.73
CA MET A 143 -20.18 -1.47 6.83
C MET A 143 -20.19 -0.41 5.71
N ILE A 144 -21.35 -0.14 5.12
CA ILE A 144 -21.50 0.89 4.09
C ILE A 144 -21.24 2.29 4.64
N MET A 145 -21.75 2.59 5.84
CA MET A 145 -21.52 3.87 6.48
C MET A 145 -20.03 4.05 6.78
N THR A 146 -19.39 3.01 7.30
CA THR A 146 -17.97 2.96 7.60
C THR A 146 -17.11 3.20 6.36
N CYS A 147 -17.37 2.48 5.26
CA CYS A 147 -16.67 2.69 3.99
C CYS A 147 -16.93 4.08 3.40
N SER A 148 -18.15 4.60 3.53
CA SER A 148 -18.51 5.95 3.05
C SER A 148 -17.74 7.02 3.82
N VAL A 149 -17.65 6.89 5.14
CA VAL A 149 -16.84 7.76 6.00
C VAL A 149 -15.37 7.66 5.63
N GLY A 150 -14.84 6.45 5.46
CA GLY A 150 -13.45 6.21 5.03
C GLY A 150 -13.14 6.88 3.69
N ILE A 151 -13.99 6.71 2.68
CA ILE A 151 -13.82 7.37 1.36
C ILE A 151 -13.90 8.90 1.49
N PHE A 152 -14.85 9.44 2.27
CA PHE A 152 -15.02 10.88 2.43
C PHE A 152 -13.84 11.51 3.17
N ILE A 153 -13.39 10.88 4.25
CA ILE A 153 -12.19 11.26 4.99
C ILE A 153 -10.98 11.15 4.07
N GLY A 154 -10.78 10.02 3.39
CA GLY A 154 -9.67 9.81 2.45
C GLY A 154 -9.58 10.88 1.37
N LYS A 155 -10.72 11.30 0.82
CA LYS A 155 -10.78 12.37 -0.18
C LYS A 155 -10.35 13.74 0.39
N LYS A 156 -10.56 14.00 1.68
CA LYS A 156 -10.31 15.29 2.33
C LYS A 156 -9.00 15.34 3.12
N LEU A 157 -8.51 14.20 3.58
CA LEU A 157 -7.51 14.07 4.63
C LEU A 157 -6.15 13.55 4.14
N GLY A 158 -5.92 13.55 2.82
CA GLY A 158 -4.67 13.19 2.14
C GLY A 158 -3.53 12.82 3.09
N ASP A 159 -3.32 11.51 3.25
CA ASP A 159 -2.21 10.87 3.95
C ASP A 159 -1.94 11.27 5.42
N LYS A 160 -2.96 11.63 6.22
CA LYS A 160 -2.74 12.07 7.63
C LYS A 160 -3.29 11.20 8.76
N VAL A 161 -3.90 10.04 8.50
CA VAL A 161 -4.28 9.13 9.61
C VAL A 161 -3.21 8.05 9.78
N PRO A 162 -2.49 8.00 10.91
CA PRO A 162 -1.48 6.98 11.13
C PRO A 162 -2.17 5.62 11.26
N GLU A 163 -1.88 4.71 10.33
CA GLU A 163 -2.36 3.33 10.31
C GLU A 163 -2.10 2.61 11.65
N LEU A 164 -0.99 2.95 12.30
CA LEU A 164 -0.62 2.53 13.64
C LEU A 164 -1.73 2.79 14.69
N VAL A 165 -2.27 4.01 14.73
CA VAL A 165 -3.26 4.40 15.76
C VAL A 165 -4.53 3.60 15.56
N ILE A 166 -4.92 3.40 14.31
CA ILE A 166 -6.12 2.66 13.95
C ILE A 166 -6.00 1.18 14.36
N LYS A 167 -4.91 0.51 13.97
CA LYS A 167 -4.69 -0.91 14.31
C LYS A 167 -4.67 -1.13 15.83
N ILE A 168 -4.08 -0.21 16.60
CA ILE A 168 -4.08 -0.25 18.07
C ILE A 168 -5.50 -0.14 18.60
N MET A 169 -6.28 0.84 18.13
CA MET A 169 -7.66 1.04 18.60
C MET A 169 -8.56 -0.16 18.27
N ALA A 170 -8.48 -0.69 17.05
CA ALA A 170 -9.23 -1.87 16.63
C ALA A 170 -8.85 -3.12 17.46
N SER A 171 -7.55 -3.35 17.68
CA SER A 171 -7.06 -4.44 18.52
C SER A 171 -7.59 -4.36 19.96
N LEU A 172 -7.59 -3.18 20.58
CA LEU A 172 -8.14 -2.97 21.92
C LEU A 172 -9.64 -3.29 21.99
N VAL A 173 -10.41 -2.86 20.98
CA VAL A 173 -11.84 -3.14 20.90
C VAL A 173 -12.10 -4.65 20.82
N PHE A 174 -11.41 -5.37 19.93
CA PHE A 174 -11.57 -6.83 19.84
C PHE A 174 -11.14 -7.56 21.09
N MET A 175 -10.07 -7.09 21.73
CA MET A 175 -9.60 -7.65 22.99
C MET A 175 -10.67 -7.49 24.08
N ILE A 176 -11.31 -6.32 24.19
CA ILE A 176 -12.39 -6.07 25.16
C ILE A 176 -13.60 -6.98 24.87
N PHE A 177 -14.05 -7.08 23.62
CA PHE A 177 -15.19 -7.93 23.27
C PHE A 177 -14.90 -9.42 23.48
N GLY A 178 -13.69 -9.87 23.13
CA GLY A 178 -13.23 -11.24 23.35
C GLY A 178 -13.25 -11.61 24.83
N ILE A 179 -12.63 -10.77 25.68
CA ILE A 179 -12.62 -10.96 27.14
C ILE A 179 -14.04 -10.93 27.70
N ALA A 180 -14.87 -9.94 27.32
CA ALA A 180 -16.24 -9.82 27.81
C ALA A 180 -17.10 -11.04 27.44
N LYS A 181 -16.96 -11.56 26.21
CA LYS A 181 -17.67 -12.77 25.75
C LYS A 181 -17.25 -14.01 26.52
N LEU A 182 -15.95 -14.19 26.74
CA LEU A 182 -15.42 -15.31 27.53
C LEU A 182 -15.89 -15.23 28.98
N TYR A 183 -15.79 -14.06 29.61
CA TYR A 183 -16.21 -13.87 31.01
C TYR A 183 -17.72 -14.08 31.21
N SER A 184 -18.55 -13.72 30.25
CA SER A 184 -20.01 -13.87 30.36
C SER A 184 -20.52 -15.29 30.05
N ASN A 185 -19.77 -16.10 29.29
CA ASN A 185 -20.27 -17.38 28.76
C ASN A 185 -19.46 -18.61 29.20
N LEU A 186 -18.27 -18.45 29.80
CA LEU A 186 -17.54 -19.56 30.38
C LEU A 186 -18.27 -20.11 31.63
N PRO A 187 -18.27 -21.44 31.84
CA PRO A 187 -18.79 -22.02 33.08
C PRO A 187 -18.08 -21.43 34.30
N LYS A 188 -18.84 -21.11 35.36
CA LYS A 188 -18.32 -20.50 36.60
C LYS A 188 -17.14 -21.24 37.23
N LYS A 189 -17.00 -22.55 36.96
CA LYS A 189 -15.85 -23.37 37.38
C LYS A 189 -14.50 -22.80 36.88
N TYR A 190 -14.48 -22.17 35.71
CA TYR A 190 -13.26 -21.63 35.11
C TYR A 190 -13.03 -20.15 35.45
N ILE A 191 -14.09 -19.41 35.83
CA ILE A 191 -14.04 -18.00 36.20
C ILE A 191 -13.75 -17.89 37.70
N ASN A 192 -12.48 -18.14 38.05
CA ASN A 192 -11.96 -17.83 39.37
C ASN A 192 -10.95 -16.67 39.26
N PHE A 193 -10.65 -16.03 40.39
CA PHE A 193 -9.73 -14.88 40.42
C PHE A 193 -8.37 -15.24 39.81
N GLN A 194 -7.81 -16.39 40.19
CA GLN A 194 -6.50 -16.83 39.74
C GLN A 194 -6.41 -17.05 38.22
N ASN A 195 -7.30 -17.85 37.64
CA ASN A 195 -7.38 -18.13 36.21
C ASN A 195 -7.66 -16.86 35.40
N THR A 196 -8.53 -15.99 35.91
CA THR A 196 -8.86 -14.72 35.24
C THR A 196 -7.65 -13.80 35.20
N SER A 197 -6.92 -13.66 36.32
CA SER A 197 -5.69 -12.88 36.39
C SER A 197 -4.57 -13.45 35.52
N ILE A 198 -4.38 -14.77 35.50
CA ILE A 198 -3.39 -15.44 34.64
C ILE A 198 -3.72 -15.20 33.17
N PHE A 199 -4.98 -15.37 32.78
CA PHE A 199 -5.43 -15.21 31.40
C PHE A 199 -5.25 -13.76 30.90
N ILE A 200 -5.68 -12.77 31.70
CA ILE A 200 -5.47 -11.35 31.37
C ILE A 200 -3.97 -11.02 31.32
N GLY A 201 -3.18 -11.56 32.24
CA GLY A 201 -1.72 -11.38 32.25
C GLY A 201 -1.07 -11.88 30.96
N ILE A 202 -1.43 -13.07 30.50
CA ILE A 202 -0.94 -13.65 29.22
C ILE A 202 -1.34 -12.75 28.04
N ILE A 203 -2.60 -12.31 27.98
CA ILE A 203 -3.08 -11.44 26.91
C ILE A 203 -2.30 -10.11 26.88
N LEU A 204 -2.08 -9.49 28.04
CA LEU A 204 -1.34 -8.23 28.12
C LEU A 204 0.12 -8.39 27.71
N VAL A 205 0.76 -9.50 28.06
CA VAL A 205 2.14 -9.79 27.62
C VAL A 205 2.21 -9.97 26.11
N ILE A 206 1.29 -10.75 25.50
CA ILE A 206 1.24 -10.92 24.04
C ILE A 206 0.99 -9.58 23.36
N PHE A 207 0.01 -8.81 23.84
CA PHE A 207 -0.31 -7.49 23.31
C PHE A 207 0.91 -6.56 23.38
N ALA A 208 1.63 -6.51 24.51
CA ALA A 208 2.81 -5.68 24.67
C ALA A 208 3.96 -6.09 23.72
N VAL A 209 4.19 -7.39 23.54
CA VAL A 209 5.21 -7.91 22.60
C VAL A 209 4.85 -7.56 21.16
N MET A 210 3.61 -7.78 20.75
CA MET A 210 3.15 -7.47 19.38
C MET A 210 3.14 -5.96 19.10
N LEU A 211 2.69 -5.16 20.07
CA LEU A 211 2.72 -3.70 19.98
C LEU A 211 4.17 -3.20 19.83
N LYS A 212 5.11 -3.75 20.59
CA LYS A 212 6.54 -3.42 20.46
C LYS A 212 7.08 -3.79 19.09
N SER A 213 6.80 -5.00 18.60
CA SER A 213 7.21 -5.45 17.26
C SER A 213 6.70 -4.53 16.15
N MET A 214 5.43 -4.13 16.23
CA MET A 214 4.80 -3.24 15.25
C MET A 214 5.41 -1.84 15.27
N LEU A 215 5.62 -1.25 16.47
CA LEU A 215 6.29 0.06 16.62
C LEU A 215 7.72 0.05 16.09
N GLU A 216 8.46 -1.05 16.29
CA GLU A 216 9.80 -1.22 15.74
C GLU A 216 9.79 -1.31 14.21
N SER A 217 8.79 -1.99 13.63
CA SER A 217 8.64 -2.10 12.17
C SER A 217 8.37 -0.73 11.53
N GLU A 218 7.40 0.02 12.05
CA GLU A 218 7.08 1.39 11.62
C GLU A 218 8.31 2.32 11.70
N ARG A 219 9.07 2.23 12.79
CA ARG A 219 10.29 3.02 12.98
C ARG A 219 11.37 2.66 11.97
N LYS A 220 11.56 1.38 11.66
CA LYS A 220 12.50 0.92 10.62
C LYS A 220 12.06 1.38 9.23
N GLY A 221 10.78 1.27 8.90
CA GLY A 221 10.19 1.76 7.65
C GLY A 221 10.43 3.26 7.46
N ALA A 222 10.11 4.07 8.48
CA ALA A 222 10.32 5.52 8.46
C ALA A 222 11.81 5.89 8.31
N SER A 223 12.72 5.15 8.96
CA SER A 223 14.16 5.36 8.83
C SER A 223 14.67 5.03 7.43
N LYS A 224 14.23 3.92 6.83
CA LYS A 224 14.58 3.52 5.46
C LYS A 224 14.06 4.54 4.45
N PHE A 225 12.82 4.98 4.59
CA PHE A 225 12.24 6.04 3.75
C PHE A 225 13.06 7.34 3.84
N LYS A 226 13.43 7.76 5.06
CA LYS A 226 14.27 8.95 5.27
C LYS A 226 15.63 8.82 4.60
N GLN A 227 16.25 7.64 4.65
CA GLN A 227 17.51 7.37 3.97
C GLN A 227 17.36 7.47 2.45
N ILE A 228 16.38 6.77 1.86
CA ILE A 228 16.13 6.80 0.40
C ILE A 228 15.82 8.23 -0.07
N SER A 229 14.99 8.97 0.69
CA SER A 229 14.67 10.36 0.37
C SER A 229 15.91 11.27 0.39
N LYS A 230 16.84 11.05 1.32
CA LYS A 230 18.10 11.79 1.37
C LYS A 230 18.99 11.46 0.18
N GLU A 231 19.17 10.18 -0.12
CA GLU A 231 19.98 9.73 -1.27
C GLU A 231 19.44 10.26 -2.61
N LEU A 232 18.11 10.27 -2.78
CA LEU A 232 17.44 10.88 -3.93
C LEU A 232 17.69 12.39 -4.02
N PHE A 233 17.57 13.09 -2.90
CA PHE A 233 17.80 14.54 -2.85
C PHE A 233 19.26 14.89 -3.17
N ASP A 234 20.21 14.18 -2.57
CA ASP A 234 21.65 14.35 -2.83
C ASP A 234 21.97 14.06 -4.32
N TYR A 235 21.36 12.99 -4.88
CA TYR A 235 21.47 12.66 -6.29
C TYR A 235 20.95 13.78 -7.20
N TYR A 236 19.72 14.27 -7.00
CA TYR A 236 19.13 15.26 -7.90
C TYR A 236 19.87 16.60 -7.84
N ASN A 237 20.38 17.01 -6.68
CA ASN A 237 21.20 18.22 -6.57
C ASN A 237 22.52 18.07 -7.35
N LYS A 238 23.21 16.94 -7.19
CA LYS A 238 24.43 16.66 -7.97
C LYS A 238 24.13 16.59 -9.47
N ALA A 239 23.05 15.92 -9.85
CA ALA A 239 22.60 15.80 -11.24
C ALA A 239 22.29 17.18 -11.87
N LYS A 240 21.74 18.12 -11.08
CA LYS A 240 21.48 19.50 -11.51
C LYS A 240 22.77 20.26 -11.84
N GLU A 241 23.83 20.06 -11.08
CA GLU A 241 25.14 20.67 -11.35
C GLU A 241 25.84 20.02 -12.55
N ASP A 242 25.76 18.69 -12.65
CA ASP A 242 26.43 17.93 -13.72
C ASP A 242 25.78 18.13 -15.09
N ILE A 243 24.45 18.24 -15.16
CA ILE A 243 23.74 18.45 -16.43
C ILE A 243 24.07 19.81 -17.07
N GLU A 244 24.44 20.82 -16.29
CA GLU A 244 24.84 22.14 -16.81
C GLU A 244 26.19 22.09 -17.52
N LYS A 245 27.08 21.15 -17.13
CA LYS A 245 28.42 20.98 -17.71
C LYS A 245 28.41 20.20 -19.02
N ILE A 246 27.31 19.54 -19.38
CA ILE A 246 27.20 18.72 -20.59
C ILE A 246 27.05 19.59 -21.85
N CYS A 247 26.44 20.77 -21.72
CA CYS A 247 26.22 21.68 -22.86
C CYS A 247 27.50 22.47 -23.18
N LEU A 248 28.01 22.34 -24.42
CA LEU A 248 29.21 23.04 -24.89
C LEU A 248 28.97 24.50 -25.33
N GLY A 249 27.78 25.05 -25.11
CA GLY A 249 27.42 26.42 -25.48
C GLY A 249 26.99 26.58 -26.95
N GLU A 250 26.49 27.76 -27.30
CA GLU A 250 25.87 28.02 -28.62
C GLU A 250 26.86 27.96 -29.79
N GLU A 251 28.14 28.19 -29.53
CA GLU A 251 29.19 28.12 -30.55
C GLU A 251 29.42 26.69 -31.08
N LYS A 252 29.24 25.67 -30.22
CA LYS A 252 29.47 24.26 -30.56
C LYS A 252 28.15 23.49 -30.75
N CYS A 253 27.13 23.75 -29.92
CA CYS A 253 25.84 23.06 -29.96
C CYS A 253 24.78 23.76 -30.86
N GLY A 254 25.12 24.91 -31.44
CA GLY A 254 24.17 25.75 -32.19
C GLY A 254 23.16 26.47 -31.30
N LYS A 255 22.08 27.01 -31.89
CA LYS A 255 21.05 27.77 -31.16
C LYS A 255 20.40 26.91 -30.07
N CYS A 256 20.26 27.47 -28.86
CA CYS A 256 19.59 26.79 -27.76
C CYS A 256 18.10 26.54 -28.08
N GLN A 257 17.66 25.28 -27.94
CA GLN A 257 16.26 24.88 -28.17
C GLN A 257 15.45 24.73 -26.87
N GLY A 258 16.01 25.11 -25.72
CA GLY A 258 15.37 24.92 -24.42
C GLY A 258 15.07 23.44 -24.11
N ASP A 259 13.83 23.16 -23.69
CA ASP A 259 13.34 21.82 -23.32
C ASP A 259 13.19 20.85 -24.50
N ARG A 260 13.37 21.30 -25.74
CA ARG A 260 13.37 20.45 -26.93
C ARG A 260 14.73 19.81 -27.22
N CYS A 261 15.80 20.31 -26.61
CA CYS A 261 17.11 19.67 -26.62
C CYS A 261 17.13 18.57 -25.54
N ILE A 262 17.78 17.44 -25.81
CA ILE A 262 17.83 16.32 -24.84
C ILE A 262 18.48 16.70 -23.51
N VAL A 263 19.47 17.60 -23.51
CA VAL A 263 20.07 18.16 -22.28
C VAL A 263 19.07 19.06 -21.55
N GLY A 264 18.37 19.93 -22.29
CA GLY A 264 17.36 20.83 -21.72
C GLY A 264 16.16 20.08 -21.15
N TYR A 265 15.68 19.04 -21.84
CA TYR A 265 14.63 18.15 -21.34
C TYR A 265 15.06 17.43 -20.06
N THR A 266 16.30 16.92 -20.04
CA THR A 266 16.86 16.27 -18.84
C THR A 266 16.98 17.25 -17.67
N LYS A 267 17.38 18.50 -17.94
CA LYS A 267 17.38 19.58 -16.94
C LYS A 267 15.98 19.86 -16.40
N THR A 268 14.96 19.90 -17.26
CA THR A 268 13.57 20.05 -16.84
C THR A 268 13.14 18.89 -15.94
N LEU A 269 13.43 17.63 -16.32
CA LEU A 269 13.11 16.46 -15.49
C LEU A 269 13.73 16.55 -14.09
N ILE A 270 15.00 16.95 -13.99
CA ILE A 270 15.71 17.09 -12.71
C ILE A 270 15.11 18.21 -11.85
N ASN A 271 14.91 19.39 -12.43
CA ASN A 271 14.37 20.54 -11.69
C ASN A 271 12.96 20.27 -11.18
N THR A 272 12.11 19.65 -12.00
CA THR A 272 10.76 19.32 -11.57
C THR A 272 10.73 18.24 -10.49
N ALA A 273 11.67 17.28 -10.52
CA ALA A 273 11.83 16.31 -9.43
C ALA A 273 12.25 16.96 -8.10
N LEU A 274 13.04 18.05 -8.14
CA LEU A 274 13.44 18.82 -6.96
C LEU A 274 12.33 19.74 -6.41
N GLU A 275 11.52 20.35 -7.29
CA GLU A 275 10.53 21.36 -6.92
C GLU A 275 9.18 20.78 -6.48
N GLU A 276 8.68 19.76 -7.17
CA GLU A 276 7.31 19.24 -6.95
C GLU A 276 7.30 17.91 -6.17
N GLY A 277 8.43 17.22 -6.02
CA GLY A 277 8.52 15.88 -5.42
C GLY A 277 7.80 14.77 -6.20
N VAL A 278 7.02 15.12 -7.23
CA VAL A 278 6.33 14.24 -8.19
C VAL A 278 6.26 14.99 -9.52
N LEU A 279 6.64 14.35 -10.63
CA LEU A 279 6.56 15.00 -11.94
C LEU A 279 5.12 15.24 -12.43
N PRO A 280 4.88 16.28 -13.25
CA PRO A 280 3.63 16.45 -13.97
C PRO A 280 3.45 15.32 -14.98
N LYS A 281 2.20 14.89 -15.20
CA LYS A 281 1.79 13.95 -16.26
C LYS A 281 1.99 14.53 -17.68
N ARG A 282 3.19 15.01 -18.03
CA ARG A 282 3.51 15.47 -19.39
C ARG A 282 4.08 14.31 -20.22
N LYS A 283 3.67 14.29 -21.48
CA LYS A 283 4.10 13.32 -22.50
C LYS A 283 5.63 13.28 -22.55
N VAL A 284 6.20 12.07 -22.48
CA VAL A 284 7.62 11.83 -22.77
C VAL A 284 7.92 12.44 -24.14
N PHE A 285 8.80 13.44 -24.19
CA PHE A 285 9.19 14.04 -25.46
C PHE A 285 10.10 13.07 -26.20
N MET A 286 9.64 12.56 -27.35
CA MET A 286 10.52 11.84 -28.28
C MET A 286 11.37 12.86 -29.03
N HIS A 287 12.68 12.79 -28.82
CA HIS A 287 13.65 13.67 -29.47
C HIS A 287 13.95 13.13 -30.87
N GLY A 288 14.06 14.04 -31.85
CA GLY A 288 14.50 13.68 -33.20
C GLY A 288 15.98 13.29 -33.20
N LYS A 289 16.43 12.59 -34.26
CA LYS A 289 17.85 12.19 -34.39
C LYS A 289 18.81 13.39 -34.39
N GLU A 290 18.38 14.50 -34.98
CA GLU A 290 19.11 15.78 -35.03
C GLU A 290 19.33 16.44 -33.65
N ASP A 291 18.47 16.16 -32.67
CA ASP A 291 18.60 16.70 -31.31
C ASP A 291 19.54 15.83 -30.43
N ILE A 292 19.81 14.59 -30.86
CA ILE A 292 20.66 13.61 -30.17
C ILE A 292 22.12 13.73 -30.65
N ASP A 293 22.34 14.01 -31.93
CA ASP A 293 23.67 14.02 -32.57
C ASP A 293 24.49 15.32 -32.32
N LYS A 294 24.15 16.11 -31.29
CA LYS A 294 24.88 17.34 -30.95
C LYS A 294 26.21 17.02 -30.24
N PRO A 295 27.25 17.85 -30.40
CA PRO A 295 28.53 17.65 -29.73
C PRO A 295 28.39 18.03 -28.24
N PHE A 296 28.10 17.05 -27.40
CA PHE A 296 28.03 17.19 -25.95
C PHE A 296 29.37 16.84 -25.27
N GLU A 297 29.58 17.30 -24.03
CA GLU A 297 30.78 16.97 -23.26
C GLU A 297 30.74 15.51 -22.77
N ARG A 298 31.49 14.63 -23.47
CA ARG A 298 31.37 13.17 -23.32
C ARG A 298 31.77 12.68 -21.93
N GLU A 299 32.79 13.29 -21.33
CA GLU A 299 33.28 12.89 -19.99
C GLU A 299 32.23 13.17 -18.90
N GLN A 300 31.54 14.31 -18.99
CA GLN A 300 30.50 14.68 -18.02
C GLN A 300 29.27 13.76 -18.15
N ILE A 301 28.90 13.37 -19.37
CA ILE A 301 27.83 12.39 -19.59
C ILE A 301 28.17 11.05 -18.93
N ILE A 302 29.41 10.57 -19.07
CA ILE A 302 29.89 9.32 -18.45
C ILE A 302 29.82 9.42 -16.92
N ASN A 303 30.31 10.51 -16.33
CA ASN A 303 30.33 10.70 -14.88
C ASN A 303 28.91 10.78 -14.28
N MET A 304 28.00 11.45 -14.97
CA MET A 304 26.60 11.54 -14.56
C MET A 304 25.88 10.20 -14.72
N LEU A 305 26.18 9.44 -15.78
CA LEU A 305 25.63 8.10 -16.01
C LEU A 305 26.14 7.12 -14.94
N LYS A 306 27.43 7.16 -14.58
CA LYS A 306 28.00 6.39 -13.45
C LYS A 306 27.24 6.66 -12.15
N THR A 307 27.11 7.93 -11.77
CA THR A 307 26.39 8.32 -10.53
C THR A 307 24.94 7.81 -10.55
N THR A 308 24.27 7.91 -11.70
CA THR A 308 22.90 7.41 -11.88
C THR A 308 22.82 5.88 -11.74
N LEU A 309 23.76 5.15 -12.33
CA LEU A 309 23.83 3.69 -12.27
C LEU A 309 24.20 3.18 -10.88
N GLU A 310 25.08 3.87 -10.16
CA GLU A 310 25.42 3.55 -8.76
C GLU A 310 24.19 3.70 -7.84
N LEU A 311 23.41 4.78 -8.01
CA LEU A 311 22.16 4.96 -7.26
C LEU A 311 21.17 3.81 -7.53
N ILE A 312 21.01 3.43 -8.79
CA ILE A 312 20.13 2.34 -9.23
C ILE A 312 20.62 0.99 -8.67
N LYS A 313 21.93 0.72 -8.70
CA LYS A 313 22.54 -0.52 -8.21
C LYS A 313 22.38 -0.66 -6.69
N ASN A 314 22.63 0.42 -5.95
CA ASN A 314 22.56 0.42 -4.48
C ASN A 314 21.11 0.35 -3.98
N ASN A 315 20.14 0.81 -4.79
CA ASN A 315 18.73 0.77 -4.46
C ASN A 315 17.90 0.20 -5.63
N GLY A 316 17.80 -1.12 -5.71
CA GLY A 316 17.05 -1.80 -6.77
C GLY A 316 15.57 -1.39 -6.90
N THR A 317 14.96 -0.84 -5.85
CA THR A 317 13.60 -0.26 -5.91
C THR A 317 13.53 1.04 -6.72
N LEU A 318 14.62 1.81 -6.79
CA LEU A 318 14.71 3.04 -7.59
C LEU A 318 14.79 2.75 -9.10
N VAL A 319 15.13 1.52 -9.51
CA VAL A 319 15.00 1.04 -10.90
C VAL A 319 13.57 1.23 -11.41
N LYS A 320 12.55 1.18 -10.54
CA LYS A 320 11.14 1.31 -10.95
C LYS A 320 10.69 2.77 -11.11
N ARG A 321 11.46 3.75 -10.62
CA ARG A 321 11.12 5.18 -10.74
C ARG A 321 11.24 5.62 -12.21
N PRO A 322 10.15 6.08 -12.85
CA PRO A 322 10.19 6.47 -14.26
C PRO A 322 11.15 7.64 -14.54
N GLU A 323 11.38 8.51 -13.55
CA GLU A 323 12.22 9.71 -13.66
C GLU A 323 13.69 9.37 -13.82
N ILE A 324 14.24 8.58 -12.89
CA ILE A 324 15.63 8.14 -12.89
C ILE A 324 15.91 7.31 -14.15
N ASN A 325 14.96 6.44 -14.52
CA ASN A 325 15.06 5.69 -15.77
C ASN A 325 15.09 6.59 -17.00
N GLN A 326 14.28 7.65 -17.03
CA GLN A 326 14.27 8.57 -18.17
C GLN A 326 15.57 9.39 -18.23
N ILE A 327 16.11 9.82 -17.09
CA ILE A 327 17.44 10.48 -17.02
C ILE A 327 18.52 9.52 -17.54
N ARG A 328 18.57 8.28 -17.04
CA ARG A 328 19.48 7.24 -17.54
C ARG A 328 19.37 7.08 -19.05
N LYS A 329 18.14 6.90 -19.58
CA LYS A 329 17.91 6.73 -21.02
C LYS A 329 18.37 7.93 -21.83
N ASN A 330 18.19 9.15 -21.33
CA ASN A 330 18.66 10.34 -22.02
C ASN A 330 20.19 10.38 -22.07
N LEU A 331 20.87 10.05 -20.96
CA LEU A 331 22.33 9.97 -20.92
C LEU A 331 22.88 8.88 -21.84
N GLU A 332 22.26 7.70 -21.86
CA GLU A 332 22.61 6.62 -22.80
C GLU A 332 22.44 7.05 -24.26
N LYS A 333 21.34 7.73 -24.59
CA LYS A 333 21.13 8.26 -25.95
C LYS A 333 22.20 9.27 -26.35
N MET A 334 22.57 10.19 -25.46
CA MET A 334 23.65 11.16 -25.72
C MET A 334 25.00 10.47 -25.93
N LEU A 335 25.25 9.36 -25.23
CA LEU A 335 26.55 8.69 -25.23
C LEU A 335 26.71 7.62 -26.31
N LEU A 336 25.63 6.89 -26.60
CA LEU A 336 25.60 5.67 -27.42
C LEU A 336 24.66 5.76 -28.63
N GLY A 337 23.89 6.85 -28.77
CA GLY A 337 22.86 7.01 -29.82
C GLY A 337 21.61 6.14 -29.62
N ARG A 338 21.58 5.28 -28.59
CA ARG A 338 20.47 4.40 -28.21
C ARG A 338 20.42 4.23 -26.70
N SER A 339 19.27 3.78 -26.18
CA SER A 339 19.08 3.50 -24.75
C SER A 339 18.49 2.13 -24.52
N ILE A 340 18.85 1.48 -23.42
CA ILE A 340 18.28 0.21 -23.00
C ILE A 340 16.92 0.46 -22.34
N GLU A 341 15.87 -0.22 -22.78
CA GLU A 341 14.49 0.10 -22.36
C GLU A 341 14.21 -0.18 -20.89
N ARG A 342 14.69 -1.31 -20.36
CA ARG A 342 14.48 -1.74 -18.97
C ARG A 342 15.72 -2.43 -18.42
N ILE A 343 15.90 -2.32 -17.11
CA ILE A 343 16.89 -3.07 -16.34
C ILE A 343 16.13 -4.17 -15.61
N ASP A 344 15.97 -5.32 -16.27
CA ASP A 344 15.30 -6.47 -15.66
C ASP A 344 16.27 -7.29 -14.81
N ASN A 345 17.54 -7.36 -15.25
CA ASN A 345 18.66 -7.98 -14.53
C ASN A 345 19.91 -7.11 -14.71
N TRP A 346 20.61 -6.81 -13.61
CA TRP A 346 21.83 -5.99 -13.61
C TRP A 346 22.94 -6.57 -14.48
N GLU A 347 23.16 -7.89 -14.42
CA GLU A 347 24.20 -8.57 -15.19
C GLU A 347 23.90 -8.51 -16.70
N ASN A 348 22.63 -8.72 -17.08
CA ASN A 348 22.20 -8.56 -18.47
C ASN A 348 22.39 -7.11 -18.94
N TYR A 349 22.07 -6.13 -18.10
CA TYR A 349 22.26 -4.72 -18.44
C TYR A 349 23.74 -4.38 -18.69
N VAL A 350 24.64 -4.88 -17.83
CA VAL A 350 26.09 -4.73 -18.00
C VAL A 350 26.55 -5.35 -19.32
N ASN A 351 26.14 -6.59 -19.59
CA ASN A 351 26.50 -7.31 -20.83
C ASN A 351 26.01 -6.57 -22.08
N TYR A 352 24.75 -6.09 -22.08
CA TYR A 352 24.23 -5.28 -23.18
C TYR A 352 25.06 -4.01 -23.39
N MET A 353 25.50 -3.33 -22.33
CA MET A 353 26.32 -2.13 -22.50
C MET A 353 27.70 -2.44 -23.09
N TYR A 354 28.31 -3.57 -22.71
CA TYR A 354 29.55 -4.08 -23.34
C TYR A 354 29.38 -4.42 -24.83
N GLU A 355 28.23 -4.98 -25.22
CA GLU A 355 27.90 -5.25 -26.62
C GLU A 355 27.68 -3.96 -27.44
N ILE A 356 27.21 -2.89 -26.79
CA ILE A 356 26.94 -1.61 -27.47
C ILE A 356 28.23 -0.82 -27.71
N ASP A 357 29.04 -0.63 -26.67
CA ASP A 357 30.31 0.10 -26.73
C ASP A 357 31.23 -0.39 -25.61
N GLU A 358 32.17 -1.29 -25.96
CA GLU A 358 33.10 -1.91 -25.02
C GLU A 358 33.96 -0.88 -24.29
N VAL A 359 34.36 0.20 -24.95
CA VAL A 359 35.25 1.23 -24.37
C VAL A 359 34.50 2.01 -23.30
N VAL A 360 33.29 2.46 -23.61
CA VAL A 360 32.43 3.17 -22.66
C VAL A 360 32.04 2.26 -21.49
N ALA A 361 31.67 1.01 -21.76
CA ALA A 361 31.32 0.05 -20.73
C ALA A 361 32.47 -0.21 -19.75
N LYS A 362 33.71 -0.35 -20.26
CA LYS A 362 34.91 -0.44 -19.41
C LYS A 362 35.09 0.80 -18.54
N ILE A 363 34.94 2.00 -19.11
CA ILE A 363 35.06 3.24 -18.33
C ILE A 363 34.00 3.30 -17.23
N ILE A 364 32.76 2.90 -17.53
CA ILE A 364 31.64 2.95 -16.56
C ILE A 364 31.81 1.90 -15.46
N PHE A 365 32.15 0.66 -15.81
CA PHE A 365 32.08 -0.47 -14.87
C PHE A 365 33.42 -0.95 -14.29
N ASN A 366 34.56 -0.76 -14.99
CA ASN A 366 35.85 -1.21 -14.44
C ASN A 366 36.40 -0.29 -13.34
N SER A 367 35.82 0.90 -13.14
CA SER A 367 36.05 1.71 -11.94
C SER A 367 35.20 1.29 -10.72
N CYS A 368 34.36 0.26 -10.85
CA CYS A 368 33.44 -0.22 -9.81
C CYS A 368 33.73 -1.66 -9.31
N ASN A 369 34.87 -2.24 -9.67
CA ASN A 369 35.41 -3.42 -8.98
C ASN A 369 36.37 -2.95 -7.88
N PRO A 370 36.26 -3.45 -6.63
CA PRO A 370 37.20 -3.12 -5.56
C PRO A 370 38.63 -3.54 -5.88
#